data_AF-A0AAU6BWQ7-F1
#
_entry.id   AF-A0AAU6BWQ7-F1
#
_cell.length_a   1.000
_cell.length_b   1.000
_cell.length_c   1.000
_cell.angle_alpha   90.00
_cell.angle_beta   90.00
_cell.angle_gamma   90.00
#
_symmetry.space_group_name_H-M   'P 1'
#
loop_
_entity.id
_entity.type
_entity.pdbx_description
1 polymer ?
#
loop_
_entity_poly.entity_id
_entity_poly.type
_entity_poly.pdbx_seq_one_letter_code
_entity_poly.pdbx_strand_id
1 'polypeptide(L)'
;MVTLDRPTDEELTRRAQAGESGALGLLLTRHQAPMRAVALSLLGYGPDAEDAVQDAALTALRRIGGVREPAAVGAWLRAIVRNASRMRLRAVREFPGLDGLESAHLGDLVEPAQPERLIEQHALRDWIWDAVEELPQEQQLVLMLRHFSGITSYQEIAEACEVPVGTVRSRLNQARAKMAKVLLSTATGGHDDAAALTEDSRQEAEVTLDGAMRGQLPPEILELWPAETELVGVLNKEGGRLHPFPAMRETRTKGVTQHLRHVVASRDIAIWEMEAVNPAGISNPCPPTLAWLMFRREGRVRRLRVVFPGAGATSGGAQQLS
;
A
#
# COMPACT_ATOMS: atom_id res chain seq x y z
N MET A 1 31.04 -6.36 -37.24
CA MET A 1 30.27 -5.37 -36.46
C MET A 1 28.87 -5.93 -36.28
N VAL A 2 28.52 -6.39 -35.08
CA VAL A 2 27.14 -6.79 -34.76
C VAL A 2 26.38 -5.51 -34.45
N THR A 3 25.45 -5.11 -35.32
CA THR A 3 24.42 -4.12 -34.98
C THR A 3 23.53 -4.75 -33.91
N LEU A 4 23.76 -4.40 -32.65
CA LEU A 4 22.83 -4.70 -31.57
C LEU A 4 21.56 -3.91 -31.85
N ASP A 5 20.56 -4.56 -32.46
CA ASP A 5 19.26 -3.95 -32.69
C ASP A 5 18.65 -3.58 -31.32
N ARG A 6 18.12 -2.36 -31.21
CA ARG A 6 17.60 -1.90 -29.92
C ARG A 6 16.35 -2.71 -29.61
N PRO A 7 16.25 -3.36 -28.44
CA PRO A 7 15.09 -4.17 -28.12
C PRO A 7 13.80 -3.33 -28.19
N THR A 8 12.77 -3.90 -28.81
CA THR A 8 11.47 -3.27 -28.99
C THR A 8 10.75 -3.15 -27.65
N ASP A 9 9.75 -2.28 -27.57
CA ASP A 9 8.92 -2.16 -26.36
C ASP A 9 8.20 -3.48 -26.04
N GLU A 10 7.81 -4.22 -27.07
CA GLU A 10 7.18 -5.54 -26.94
C GLU A 10 8.13 -6.55 -26.27
N GLU A 11 9.38 -6.60 -26.75
CA GLU A 11 10.42 -7.49 -26.22
C GLU A 11 10.80 -7.13 -24.79
N LEU A 12 11.03 -5.84 -24.53
CA LEU A 12 11.32 -5.37 -23.17
C LEU A 12 10.15 -5.61 -22.21
N THR A 13 8.91 -5.52 -22.69
CA THR A 13 7.73 -5.77 -21.83
C THR A 13 7.61 -7.25 -21.50
N ARG A 14 7.81 -8.16 -22.47
CA ARG A 14 7.81 -9.60 -22.18
C ARG A 14 8.91 -9.99 -21.19
N ARG A 15 10.12 -9.46 -21.37
CA ARG A 15 11.22 -9.69 -20.44
C ARG A 15 10.93 -9.12 -19.05
N ALA A 16 10.35 -7.92 -18.98
CA ALA A 16 9.91 -7.33 -17.72
C ALA A 16 8.80 -8.16 -17.03
N GLN A 17 7.89 -8.76 -17.80
CA GLN A 17 6.86 -9.67 -17.30
C GLN A 17 7.45 -10.97 -16.75
N ALA A 18 8.55 -11.44 -17.35
CA ALA A 18 9.34 -12.57 -16.88
C ALA A 18 10.28 -12.24 -15.69
N GLY A 19 10.16 -11.05 -15.10
CA GLY A 19 10.94 -10.63 -13.93
C GLY A 19 12.29 -9.96 -14.24
N GLU A 20 12.63 -9.71 -15.52
CA GLU A 20 13.85 -8.97 -15.86
C GLU A 20 13.72 -7.47 -15.57
N SER A 21 14.11 -7.12 -14.35
CA SER A 21 14.36 -5.77 -13.83
C SER A 21 14.91 -4.76 -14.84
N GLY A 22 16.00 -5.14 -15.52
CA GLY A 22 16.69 -4.29 -16.50
C GLY A 22 15.80 -3.93 -17.69
N ALA A 23 14.91 -4.82 -18.11
CA ALA A 23 14.00 -4.58 -19.22
C ALA A 23 12.94 -3.54 -18.86
N LEU A 24 12.38 -3.61 -17.65
CA LEU A 24 11.48 -2.57 -17.14
C LEU A 24 12.18 -1.23 -16.95
N GLY A 25 13.41 -1.24 -16.43
CA GLY A 25 14.22 -0.02 -16.30
C GLY A 25 14.39 0.70 -17.64
N LEU A 26 14.71 -0.06 -18.69
CA LEU A 26 14.83 0.48 -20.05
C LEU A 26 13.51 1.03 -20.59
N LEU A 27 12.38 0.37 -20.32
CA LEU A 27 11.04 0.88 -20.68
C LEU A 27 10.75 2.21 -19.98
N LEU A 28 10.97 2.29 -18.67
CA LEU A 28 10.73 3.50 -17.90
C LEU A 28 11.62 4.66 -18.35
N THR A 29 12.91 4.41 -18.61
CA THR A 29 13.82 5.42 -19.19
C THR A 29 13.35 5.86 -20.57
N ARG A 30 12.97 4.92 -21.45
CA ARG A 30 12.50 5.23 -22.81
C ARG A 30 11.22 6.08 -22.80
N HIS A 31 10.31 5.81 -21.86
CA HIS A 31 9.00 6.50 -21.76
C HIS A 31 8.96 7.64 -20.75
N GLN A 32 10.07 7.96 -20.09
CA GLN A 32 10.13 9.01 -19.06
C GLN A 32 9.68 10.38 -19.58
N ALA A 33 10.16 10.81 -20.75
CA ALA A 33 9.79 12.10 -21.32
C ALA A 33 8.30 12.18 -21.73
N PRO A 34 7.72 11.19 -22.43
CA PRO A 34 6.28 11.12 -22.68
C PRO A 34 5.43 11.11 -21.39
N MET A 35 5.86 10.36 -20.37
CA MET A 35 5.21 10.33 -19.06
C MET A 35 5.21 11.71 -18.41
N ARG A 36 6.38 12.37 -18.37
CA ARG A 36 6.55 13.71 -17.82
C ARG A 36 5.73 14.75 -18.55
N ALA A 37 5.63 14.68 -19.87
CA ALA A 37 4.79 15.58 -20.66
C ALA A 37 3.31 15.47 -20.26
N VAL A 38 2.79 14.26 -20.03
CA VAL A 38 1.43 14.06 -19.53
C VAL A 38 1.26 14.68 -18.14
N ALA A 39 2.19 14.44 -17.21
CA ALA A 39 2.12 15.00 -15.87
C ALA A 39 2.13 16.54 -15.88
N LEU A 40 3.06 17.14 -16.63
CA LEU A 40 3.17 18.60 -16.79
C LEU A 40 1.91 19.21 -17.42
N SER A 41 1.29 18.52 -18.38
CA SER A 41 0.06 19.01 -19.03
C SER A 41 -1.14 19.09 -18.07
N LEU A 42 -1.14 18.29 -17.00
CA LEU A 42 -2.24 18.22 -16.04
C LEU A 42 -1.95 19.01 -14.75
N LEU A 43 -0.70 19.03 -14.29
CA LEU A 43 -0.30 19.59 -13.00
C LEU A 43 0.50 20.89 -13.12
N GLY A 44 0.93 21.26 -14.32
CA GLY A 44 1.85 22.36 -14.54
C GLY A 44 3.28 22.03 -14.10
N TYR A 45 4.16 23.04 -14.20
CA TYR A 45 5.54 22.93 -13.73
C TYR A 45 5.60 22.96 -12.21
N GLY A 46 6.14 21.89 -11.61
CA GLY A 46 6.28 21.81 -10.16
C GLY A 46 6.62 20.41 -9.67
N PRO A 47 6.88 20.25 -8.36
CA PRO A 47 7.23 18.98 -7.75
C PRO A 47 6.13 17.91 -7.93
N ASP A 48 4.86 18.30 -7.99
CA ASP A 48 3.75 17.37 -8.15
C ASP A 48 3.77 16.61 -9.49
N ALA A 49 4.30 17.23 -10.57
CA ALA A 49 4.44 16.57 -11.86
C ALA A 49 5.51 15.47 -11.82
N GLU A 50 6.66 15.76 -11.21
CA GLU A 50 7.73 14.78 -11.02
C GLU A 50 7.28 13.64 -10.10
N ASP A 51 6.60 13.96 -9.01
CA ASP A 51 6.07 12.95 -8.10
C ASP A 51 5.04 12.04 -8.78
N ALA A 52 4.20 12.57 -9.69
CA ALA A 52 3.24 11.78 -10.46
C ALA A 52 3.93 10.78 -11.40
N VAL A 53 5.05 11.18 -12.03
CA VAL A 53 5.85 10.29 -12.87
C VAL A 53 6.50 9.19 -12.04
N GLN A 54 7.02 9.53 -10.86
CA GLN A 54 7.62 8.56 -9.95
C GLN A 54 6.60 7.57 -9.38
N ASP A 55 5.41 8.05 -8.97
CA ASP A 55 4.30 7.18 -8.56
C ASP A 55 3.89 6.21 -9.67
N ALA A 56 3.87 6.70 -10.91
CA ALA A 56 3.55 5.89 -12.07
C ALA A 56 4.62 4.85 -12.37
N ALA A 57 5.91 5.16 -12.18
CA ALA A 57 7.00 4.20 -12.34
C ALA A 57 6.91 3.06 -11.32
N LEU A 58 6.62 3.37 -10.05
CA LEU A 58 6.37 2.35 -9.02
C LEU A 58 5.11 1.52 -9.31
N THR A 59 4.06 2.17 -9.81
CA THR A 59 2.83 1.46 -10.21
C THR A 59 3.09 0.53 -11.40
N ALA A 60 3.91 0.98 -12.36
CA ALA A 60 4.31 0.18 -13.51
C ALA A 60 5.08 -1.06 -13.07
N LEU A 61 6.05 -0.89 -12.17
CA LEU A 61 6.85 -1.97 -11.59
C LEU A 61 5.98 -3.07 -10.97
N ARG A 62 4.90 -2.71 -10.27
CA ARG A 62 3.98 -3.70 -9.67
C ARG A 62 2.98 -4.32 -10.64
N ARG A 63 2.62 -3.61 -11.72
CA ARG A 63 1.50 -3.98 -12.59
C ARG A 63 1.91 -4.41 -13.99
N ILE A 64 3.21 -4.44 -14.29
CA ILE A 64 3.72 -4.78 -15.63
C ILE A 64 3.28 -6.18 -16.09
N GLY A 65 3.14 -7.12 -15.14
CA GLY A 65 2.59 -8.46 -15.36
C GLY A 65 1.17 -8.47 -15.96
N GLY A 66 0.39 -7.41 -15.75
CA GLY A 66 -0.98 -7.27 -16.26
C GLY A 66 -1.09 -6.59 -17.64
N VAL A 67 0.03 -6.25 -18.30
CA VAL A 67 -0.01 -5.64 -19.64
C VAL A 67 -0.44 -6.68 -20.67
N ARG A 68 -1.66 -6.53 -21.19
CA ARG A 68 -2.28 -7.45 -22.16
C ARG A 68 -1.64 -7.39 -23.54
N GLU A 69 -1.26 -6.20 -23.98
CA GLU A 69 -0.62 -5.96 -25.28
C GLU A 69 0.79 -5.38 -25.05
N PRO A 70 1.84 -6.21 -25.06
CA PRO A 70 3.20 -5.77 -24.72
C PRO A 70 3.73 -4.63 -25.59
N ALA A 71 3.32 -4.58 -26.87
CA ALA A 71 3.68 -3.48 -27.78
C ALA A 71 3.05 -2.13 -27.39
N ALA A 72 1.95 -2.12 -26.63
CA ALA A 72 1.22 -0.92 -26.22
C ALA A 72 1.66 -0.36 -24.86
N VAL A 73 2.76 -0.85 -24.28
CA VAL A 73 3.25 -0.45 -22.95
C VAL A 73 3.41 1.07 -22.78
N GLY A 74 3.83 1.78 -23.83
CA GLY A 74 3.94 3.24 -23.78
C GLY A 74 2.59 3.94 -23.54
N ALA A 75 1.50 3.43 -24.14
CA ALA A 75 0.15 3.96 -23.92
C ALA A 75 -0.34 3.64 -22.50
N TRP A 76 -0.05 2.43 -22.02
CA TRP A 76 -0.34 2.00 -20.66
C TRP A 76 0.38 2.86 -19.61
N LEU A 77 1.69 3.12 -19.78
CA LEU A 77 2.47 4.00 -18.90
C LEU A 77 1.89 5.42 -18.84
N ARG A 78 1.50 5.99 -20.00
CA ARG A 78 0.83 7.30 -20.06
C ARG A 78 -0.53 7.29 -19.34
N ALA A 79 -1.27 6.19 -19.39
CA ALA A 79 -2.52 6.05 -18.65
C ALA A 79 -2.30 6.02 -17.14
N ILE A 80 -1.28 5.30 -16.67
CA ILE A 80 -0.90 5.29 -15.25
C ILE A 80 -0.56 6.70 -14.77
N VAL A 81 0.32 7.42 -15.48
CA VAL A 81 0.70 8.79 -15.10
C VAL A 81 -0.50 9.71 -15.06
N ARG A 82 -1.36 9.67 -16.08
CA ARG A 82 -2.59 10.47 -16.12
C ARG A 82 -3.48 10.21 -14.91
N ASN A 83 -3.60 8.96 -14.47
CA ASN A 83 -4.36 8.62 -13.28
C ASN A 83 -3.69 9.17 -12.01
N ALA A 84 -2.37 9.00 -11.86
CA ALA A 84 -1.61 9.56 -10.75
C ALA A 84 -1.74 11.10 -10.69
N SER A 85 -1.69 11.79 -11.83
CA SER A 85 -1.89 13.23 -11.92
C SER A 85 -3.31 13.66 -11.55
N ARG A 86 -4.34 12.92 -11.98
CA ARG A 86 -5.73 13.20 -11.61
C ARG A 86 -5.99 13.03 -10.12
N MET A 87 -5.44 11.99 -9.50
CA MET A 87 -5.53 11.80 -8.05
C MET A 87 -4.96 12.99 -7.29
N ARG A 88 -3.84 13.55 -7.75
CA ARG A 88 -3.25 14.77 -7.16
C ARG A 88 -4.14 16.00 -7.33
N LEU A 89 -4.73 16.19 -8.51
CA LEU A 89 -5.67 17.30 -8.72
C LEU A 89 -6.90 17.20 -7.80
N ARG A 90 -7.40 15.98 -7.54
CA ARG A 90 -8.51 15.77 -6.59
C ARG A 90 -8.11 16.15 -5.17
N ALA A 91 -6.93 15.71 -4.70
CA ALA A 91 -6.42 16.04 -3.37
C ALA A 91 -6.16 17.56 -3.16
N VAL A 92 -5.85 18.30 -4.23
CA VAL A 92 -5.71 19.77 -4.17
C VAL A 92 -7.08 20.48 -4.18
N ARG A 93 -8.09 19.86 -4.80
CA ARG A 93 -9.47 20.38 -4.92
C ARG A 93 -10.38 20.06 -3.74
N GLU A 94 -9.91 19.32 -2.73
CA GLU A 94 -10.67 19.10 -1.49
C GLU A 94 -10.67 20.32 -0.53
N PHE A 95 -10.28 21.51 -1.02
CA PHE A 95 -10.84 22.79 -0.58
C PHE A 95 -12.03 23.17 -1.50
N PRO A 96 -13.21 23.51 -0.96
CA PRO A 96 -14.51 23.08 -1.49
C PRO A 96 -14.83 23.61 -2.89
N GLY A 97 -15.40 22.71 -3.71
CA GLY A 97 -16.22 23.03 -4.87
C GLY A 97 -15.66 22.53 -6.20
N LEU A 98 -16.06 21.30 -6.60
CA LEU A 98 -16.54 20.94 -7.94
C LEU A 98 -16.69 19.40 -8.00
N ASP A 99 -17.94 18.96 -7.87
CA ASP A 99 -18.37 17.59 -8.15
C ASP A 99 -18.20 17.24 -9.64
N GLY A 100 -17.96 15.96 -9.89
CA GLY A 100 -18.18 15.32 -11.19
C GLY A 100 -16.91 15.01 -11.97
N LEU A 101 -16.41 13.77 -11.82
CA LEU A 101 -16.18 12.86 -12.95
C LEU A 101 -15.64 11.51 -12.46
N GLU A 102 -16.46 10.51 -12.75
CA GLU A 102 -16.31 9.05 -12.66
C GLU A 102 -14.94 8.51 -12.27
N SER A 103 -14.97 7.70 -11.21
CA SER A 103 -13.95 6.71 -10.91
C SER A 103 -13.94 5.67 -12.02
N ALA A 104 -13.10 5.86 -13.04
CA ALA A 104 -12.78 4.79 -13.97
C ALA A 104 -12.05 3.68 -13.19
N HIS A 105 -12.85 2.71 -12.74
CA HIS A 105 -12.38 1.46 -12.16
C HIS A 105 -11.50 0.75 -13.19
N LEU A 106 -10.20 0.66 -12.91
CA LEU A 106 -9.29 -0.30 -13.56
C LEU A 106 -9.48 -1.70 -12.95
N GLY A 107 -10.71 -2.05 -12.56
CA GLY A 107 -11.06 -3.22 -11.74
C GLY A 107 -11.15 -4.53 -12.50
N ASP A 108 -11.38 -4.53 -13.81
CA ASP A 108 -11.78 -5.76 -14.49
C ASP A 108 -10.73 -6.27 -15.46
N LEU A 109 -9.60 -6.80 -14.96
CA LEU A 109 -8.72 -7.64 -15.80
C LEU A 109 -8.13 -8.83 -15.01
N VAL A 110 -8.86 -9.39 -14.03
CA VAL A 110 -8.47 -10.67 -13.41
C VAL A 110 -9.07 -11.81 -14.25
N GLU A 111 -8.23 -12.58 -14.92
CA GLU A 111 -8.57 -13.88 -15.51
C GLU A 111 -7.71 -14.98 -14.86
N PRO A 112 -8.13 -16.26 -14.92
CA PRO A 112 -7.51 -17.34 -14.18
C PRO A 112 -6.08 -17.55 -14.67
N ALA A 113 -5.12 -17.35 -13.77
CA ALA A 113 -3.71 -17.30 -14.12
C ALA A 113 -3.16 -18.68 -14.48
N GLN A 114 -2.40 -18.73 -15.57
CA GLN A 114 -1.58 -19.88 -15.95
C GLN A 114 -0.44 -20.08 -14.93
N PRO A 115 -0.10 -21.32 -14.53
CA PRO A 115 0.87 -21.58 -13.46
C PRO A 115 2.24 -20.94 -13.67
N GLU A 116 2.74 -20.90 -14.92
CA GLU A 116 4.06 -20.32 -15.21
C GLU A 116 4.09 -18.79 -15.06
N ARG A 117 3.00 -18.09 -15.40
CA ARG A 117 2.90 -16.62 -15.26
C ARG A 117 2.75 -16.16 -13.81
N LEU A 118 2.23 -17.02 -12.92
CA LEU A 118 2.14 -16.72 -11.49
C LEU A 118 3.52 -16.69 -10.83
N ILE A 119 4.38 -17.65 -11.17
CA ILE A 119 5.72 -17.79 -10.58
C ILE A 119 6.61 -16.59 -10.96
N GLU A 120 6.54 -16.13 -12.21
CA GLU A 120 7.34 -14.98 -12.69
C GLU A 120 6.84 -13.63 -12.15
N GLN A 121 5.52 -13.48 -11.95
CA GLN A 121 4.95 -12.32 -11.24
C GLN A 121 5.35 -12.28 -9.77
N HIS A 122 5.57 -13.43 -9.13
CA HIS A 122 6.04 -13.50 -7.75
C HIS A 122 7.49 -13.02 -7.64
N ALA A 123 8.40 -13.46 -8.50
CA ALA A 123 9.81 -13.03 -8.45
C ALA A 123 10.00 -11.50 -8.59
N LEU A 124 9.26 -10.85 -9.50
CA LEU A 124 9.29 -9.38 -9.63
C LEU A 124 8.72 -8.70 -8.38
N ARG A 125 7.68 -9.28 -7.79
CA ARG A 125 7.04 -8.76 -6.58
C ARG A 125 7.95 -8.90 -5.37
N ASP A 126 8.60 -10.04 -5.23
CA ASP A 126 9.56 -10.36 -4.18
C ASP A 126 10.76 -9.42 -4.24
N TRP A 127 11.27 -9.14 -5.43
CA TRP A 127 12.34 -8.14 -5.61
C TRP A 127 11.95 -6.72 -5.17
N ILE A 128 10.71 -6.30 -5.44
CA ILE A 128 10.18 -5.03 -4.96
C ILE A 128 10.11 -5.05 -3.43
N TRP A 129 9.64 -6.15 -2.85
CA TRP A 129 9.51 -6.29 -1.41
C TRP A 129 10.85 -6.28 -0.69
N ASP A 130 11.87 -6.95 -1.21
CA ASP A 130 13.23 -6.87 -0.67
C ASP A 130 13.72 -5.40 -0.65
N ALA A 131 13.49 -4.66 -1.73
CA ALA A 131 13.84 -3.24 -1.78
C ALA A 131 13.03 -2.38 -0.81
N VAL A 132 11.79 -2.78 -0.50
CA VAL A 132 10.94 -2.14 0.51
C VAL A 132 11.42 -2.49 1.93
N GLU A 133 11.90 -3.70 2.16
CA GLU A 133 12.42 -4.15 3.47
C GLU A 133 13.74 -3.49 3.85
N GLU A 134 14.55 -3.09 2.86
CA GLU A 134 15.74 -2.29 3.10
C GLU A 134 15.43 -0.84 3.55
N LEU A 135 14.17 -0.40 3.50
CA LEU A 135 13.81 0.97 3.91
C LEU A 135 13.73 1.12 5.42
N PRO A 136 14.14 2.27 5.99
CA PRO A 136 13.77 2.62 7.36
C PRO A 136 12.26 2.52 7.54
N GLN A 137 11.80 1.96 8.67
CA GLN A 137 10.39 1.66 8.96
C GLN A 137 9.42 2.81 8.64
N GLU A 138 9.81 4.06 8.91
CA GLU A 138 8.96 5.23 8.62
C GLU A 138 8.78 5.50 7.11
N GLN A 139 9.81 5.25 6.31
CA GLN A 139 9.77 5.36 4.85
C GLN A 139 9.02 4.18 4.24
N GLN A 140 9.27 2.98 4.77
CA GLN A 140 8.59 1.74 4.40
C GLN A 140 7.08 1.87 4.59
N LEU A 141 6.62 2.32 5.77
CA LEU A 141 5.20 2.47 6.09
C LEU A 141 4.50 3.41 5.12
N VAL A 142 5.07 4.60 4.90
CA VAL A 142 4.48 5.61 4.03
C VAL A 142 4.39 5.12 2.58
N LEU A 143 5.40 4.39 2.10
CA LEU A 143 5.40 3.79 0.78
C LEU A 143 4.37 2.65 0.66
N MET A 144 4.31 1.76 1.65
CA MET A 144 3.34 0.67 1.73
C MET A 144 1.91 1.21 1.70
N LEU A 145 1.62 2.23 2.51
CA LEU A 145 0.31 2.89 2.51
C LEU A 145 0.00 3.48 1.12
N ARG A 146 0.90 4.31 0.59
CA ARG A 146 0.70 5.01 -0.69
C ARG A 146 0.42 4.08 -1.86
N HIS A 147 1.15 2.97 -1.93
CA HIS A 147 1.14 2.14 -3.13
C HIS A 147 0.37 0.85 -2.92
N PHE A 148 0.54 0.20 -1.78
CA PHE A 148 0.07 -1.15 -1.52
C PHE A 148 -1.14 -1.20 -0.60
N SER A 149 -1.67 -0.08 -0.12
CA SER A 149 -2.91 -0.06 0.67
C SER A 149 -4.04 0.67 -0.05
N GLY A 150 -5.26 0.59 0.47
CA GLY A 150 -6.39 1.44 0.11
C GLY A 150 -6.23 2.90 0.57
N ILE A 151 -5.32 3.18 1.50
CA ILE A 151 -5.03 4.51 2.05
C ILE A 151 -4.02 5.24 1.16
N THR A 152 -4.51 5.80 0.06
CA THR A 152 -3.63 6.31 -1.00
C THR A 152 -3.42 7.82 -0.99
N SER A 153 -4.26 8.62 -0.32
CA SER A 153 -4.10 10.08 -0.30
C SER A 153 -3.01 10.54 0.66
N TYR A 154 -2.32 11.63 0.34
CA TYR A 154 -1.27 12.18 1.21
C TYR A 154 -1.80 12.62 2.59
N GLN A 155 -3.04 13.10 2.62
CA GLN A 155 -3.70 13.58 3.83
C GLN A 155 -4.04 12.41 4.76
N GLU A 156 -4.65 11.34 4.23
CA GLU A 156 -4.94 10.16 5.03
C GLU A 156 -3.67 9.45 5.49
N ILE A 157 -2.62 9.41 4.66
CA ILE A 157 -1.32 8.85 5.07
C ILE A 157 -0.67 9.70 6.18
N ALA A 158 -0.78 11.03 6.09
CA ALA A 158 -0.29 11.95 7.11
C ALA A 158 -1.00 11.74 8.44
N GLU A 159 -2.32 11.59 8.41
CA GLU A 159 -3.16 11.26 9.57
C GLU A 159 -2.82 9.88 10.13
N ALA A 160 -2.75 8.85 9.28
CA ALA A 160 -2.38 7.49 9.65
C ALA A 160 -0.99 7.40 10.30
N CYS A 161 -0.04 8.19 9.79
CA CYS A 161 1.33 8.23 10.29
C CYS A 161 1.53 9.22 11.45
N GLU A 162 0.55 10.08 11.75
CA GLU A 162 0.64 11.19 12.71
C GLU A 162 1.80 12.15 12.41
N VAL A 163 1.96 12.53 11.13
CA VAL A 163 3.01 13.45 10.68
C VAL A 163 2.47 14.49 9.70
N PRO A 164 3.15 15.64 9.51
CA PRO A 164 2.76 16.61 8.49
C PRO A 164 2.78 16.00 7.07
N VAL A 165 1.87 16.45 6.21
CA VAL A 165 1.82 16.05 4.77
C VAL A 165 3.17 16.30 4.07
N GLY A 166 3.87 17.38 4.42
CA GLY A 166 5.22 17.65 3.90
C GLY A 166 6.23 16.55 4.25
N THR A 167 6.12 15.97 5.45
CA THR A 167 6.94 14.83 5.89
C THR A 167 6.61 13.57 5.12
N VAL A 168 5.33 13.31 4.81
CA VAL A 168 4.91 12.20 3.94
C VAL A 168 5.57 12.32 2.56
N ARG A 169 5.52 13.51 1.94
CA ARG A 169 6.18 13.77 0.65
C ARG A 169 7.69 13.54 0.72
N SER A 170 8.35 14.06 1.76
CA SER A 170 9.80 13.86 1.96
C SER A 170 10.17 12.39 2.14
N ARG A 171 9.42 11.65 2.97
CA ARG A 171 9.62 10.21 3.20
C ARG A 171 9.39 9.38 1.95
N LEU A 172 8.37 9.68 1.13
CA LEU A 172 8.17 9.02 -0.17
C LEU A 172 9.33 9.27 -1.13
N ASN A 173 9.82 10.51 -1.21
CA ASN A 173 10.95 10.84 -2.07
C ASN A 173 12.23 10.12 -1.64
N GLN A 174 12.50 10.05 -0.33
CA GLN A 174 13.62 9.28 0.21
C GLN A 174 13.46 7.78 -0.03
N ALA A 175 12.26 7.23 0.20
CA ALA A 175 11.93 5.83 -0.05
C ALA A 175 12.20 5.46 -1.51
N ARG A 176 11.65 6.23 -2.46
CA ARG A 176 11.84 6.03 -3.91
C ARG A 176 13.32 6.09 -4.30
N ALA A 177 14.06 7.07 -3.79
CA ALA A 177 15.49 7.20 -4.08
C ALA A 177 16.30 6.00 -3.54
N LYS A 178 15.94 5.48 -2.36
CA LYS A 178 16.59 4.31 -1.78
C LYS A 178 16.21 3.02 -2.52
N MET A 179 14.92 2.83 -2.84
CA MET A 179 14.45 1.72 -3.67
C MET A 179 15.15 1.69 -5.02
N ALA A 180 15.27 2.84 -5.70
CA ALA A 180 15.97 2.91 -6.98
C ALA A 180 17.41 2.38 -6.86
N LYS A 181 18.13 2.74 -5.79
CA LYS A 181 19.49 2.26 -5.53
C LYS A 181 19.52 0.75 -5.24
N VAL A 182 18.62 0.26 -4.37
CA VAL A 182 18.57 -1.15 -3.98
C VAL A 182 18.23 -2.01 -5.19
N LEU A 183 17.18 -1.67 -5.93
CA LEU A 183 16.80 -2.35 -7.16
C LEU A 183 17.97 -2.36 -8.16
N LEU A 184 18.63 -1.23 -8.41
CA LEU A 184 19.81 -1.19 -9.29
C LEU A 184 20.95 -2.13 -8.83
N SER A 185 21.12 -2.33 -7.52
CA SER A 185 22.16 -3.19 -6.95
C SER A 185 21.80 -4.68 -6.88
N THR A 186 20.52 -5.03 -6.84
CA THR A 186 20.03 -6.41 -6.64
C THR A 186 19.41 -7.04 -7.88
N ALA A 187 19.64 -6.46 -9.06
CA ALA A 187 19.09 -6.90 -10.35
C ALA A 187 19.46 -8.34 -10.78
N THR A 188 20.27 -9.06 -10.00
CA THR A 188 20.73 -10.45 -10.24
C THR A 188 20.62 -11.39 -9.03
N GLY A 189 20.05 -10.94 -7.91
CA GLY A 189 19.83 -11.78 -6.72
C GLY A 189 18.53 -12.58 -6.78
N GLY A 190 18.42 -13.67 -6.01
CA GLY A 190 17.14 -14.30 -5.69
C GLY A 190 16.45 -13.56 -4.56
N HIS A 191 15.12 -13.46 -4.61
CA HIS A 191 14.32 -12.58 -3.77
C HIS A 191 13.42 -13.37 -2.81
N ASP A 192 13.22 -12.87 -1.59
CA ASP A 192 12.46 -13.57 -0.55
C ASP A 192 10.95 -13.55 -0.84
N ASP A 193 10.25 -14.64 -0.50
CA ASP A 193 8.84 -14.89 -0.87
C ASP A 193 7.85 -13.96 -0.12
N ALA A 194 7.61 -12.79 -0.69
CA ALA A 194 6.65 -11.82 -0.16
C ALA A 194 5.19 -12.25 -0.37
N ALA A 195 4.95 -13.30 -1.16
CA ALA A 195 3.66 -13.97 -1.22
C ALA A 195 3.37 -14.81 0.00
N ALA A 196 4.35 -15.58 0.46
CA ALA A 196 4.25 -16.28 1.73
C ALA A 196 3.97 -15.31 2.88
N LEU A 197 4.72 -14.21 3.01
CA LEU A 197 4.51 -13.24 4.11
C LEU A 197 3.13 -12.58 4.10
N THR A 198 2.61 -12.21 2.93
CA THR A 198 1.28 -11.61 2.81
C THR A 198 0.17 -12.63 3.10
N GLU A 199 0.36 -13.89 2.69
CA GLU A 199 -0.58 -14.98 2.96
C GLU A 199 -0.60 -15.38 4.44
N ASP A 200 0.58 -15.54 5.05
CA ASP A 200 0.72 -15.79 6.49
C ASP A 200 0.04 -14.68 7.30
N SER A 201 0.24 -13.41 6.90
CA SER A 201 -0.40 -12.28 7.56
C SER A 201 -1.93 -12.27 7.36
N ARG A 202 -2.44 -12.77 6.21
CA ARG A 202 -3.89 -12.93 5.98
C ARG A 202 -4.45 -14.03 6.87
N GLN A 203 -3.79 -15.19 6.94
CA GLN A 203 -4.20 -16.29 7.81
C GLN A 203 -4.22 -15.86 9.28
N GLU A 204 -3.19 -15.11 9.72
CA GLU A 204 -3.14 -14.50 11.06
C GLU A 204 -4.34 -13.56 11.28
N ALA A 205 -4.67 -12.71 10.31
CA ALA A 205 -5.79 -11.77 10.39
C ALA A 205 -7.13 -12.49 10.56
N GLU A 206 -7.40 -13.50 9.73
CA GLU A 206 -8.65 -14.26 9.76
C GLU A 206 -8.83 -14.97 11.10
N VAL A 207 -7.79 -15.67 11.57
CA VAL A 207 -7.82 -16.37 12.87
C VAL A 207 -7.98 -15.39 14.03
N THR A 208 -7.32 -14.23 13.97
CA THR A 208 -7.42 -13.17 14.98
C THR A 208 -8.82 -12.59 15.05
N LEU A 209 -9.41 -12.21 13.90
CA LEU A 209 -10.75 -11.62 13.84
C LEU A 209 -11.83 -12.61 14.29
N ASP A 210 -11.73 -13.85 13.85
CA ASP A 210 -12.66 -14.92 14.20
C ASP A 210 -12.56 -15.30 15.70
N GLY A 211 -11.35 -15.39 16.24
CA GLY A 211 -11.13 -15.56 17.67
C GLY A 211 -11.65 -14.38 18.51
N ALA A 212 -11.42 -13.16 18.05
CA ALA A 212 -11.94 -11.95 18.71
C ALA A 212 -13.47 -11.93 18.72
N MET A 213 -14.12 -12.33 17.61
CA MET A 213 -15.57 -12.47 17.53
C MET A 213 -16.12 -13.51 18.52
N ARG A 214 -15.44 -14.64 18.67
CA ARG A 214 -15.77 -15.68 19.68
C ARG A 214 -15.44 -15.27 21.10
N GLY A 215 -14.60 -14.25 21.30
CA GLY A 215 -14.12 -13.80 22.60
C GLY A 215 -12.98 -14.65 23.17
N GLN A 216 -12.37 -15.50 22.35
CA GLN A 216 -11.24 -16.35 22.72
C GLN A 216 -10.26 -16.38 21.55
N LEU A 217 -9.07 -15.83 21.78
CA LEU A 217 -7.99 -15.90 20.80
C LEU A 217 -7.21 -17.22 20.95
N PRO A 218 -6.86 -17.88 19.84
CA PRO A 218 -6.04 -19.07 19.88
C PRO A 218 -4.63 -18.81 20.42
N PRO A 219 -3.98 -19.79 21.09
CA PRO A 219 -2.63 -19.64 21.63
C PRO A 219 -1.59 -19.15 20.61
N GLU A 220 -1.69 -19.60 19.37
CA GLU A 220 -0.81 -19.18 18.28
C GLU A 220 -0.88 -17.66 18.01
N ILE A 221 -2.05 -17.04 18.15
CA ILE A 221 -2.20 -15.58 18.03
C ILE A 221 -1.60 -14.88 19.25
N LEU A 222 -1.74 -15.47 20.45
CA LEU A 222 -1.13 -14.93 21.67
C LEU A 222 0.41 -14.93 21.61
N GLU A 223 1.01 -15.88 20.90
CA GLU A 223 2.47 -15.92 20.69
C GLU A 223 2.97 -14.84 19.73
N LEU A 224 2.15 -14.51 18.73
CA LEU A 224 2.43 -13.43 17.77
C LEU A 224 2.18 -12.04 18.38
N TRP A 225 1.28 -11.95 19.36
CA TRP A 225 0.86 -10.72 20.04
C TRP A 225 1.20 -10.82 21.54
N PRO A 226 2.49 -10.71 21.89
CA PRO A 226 2.95 -10.91 23.26
C PRO A 226 2.40 -9.83 24.21
N ALA A 227 2.45 -10.07 25.53
CA ALA A 227 1.84 -9.20 26.53
C ALA A 227 2.33 -7.73 26.49
N GLU A 228 3.54 -7.50 25.97
CA GLU A 228 4.12 -6.17 25.77
C GLU A 228 3.66 -5.46 24.49
N THR A 229 2.78 -6.03 23.67
CA THR A 229 2.23 -5.35 22.49
C THR A 229 1.48 -4.09 22.89
N GLU A 230 1.83 -2.96 22.29
CA GLU A 230 1.24 -1.66 22.58
C GLU A 230 0.26 -1.24 21.47
N LEU A 231 -0.98 -0.94 21.83
CA LEU A 231 -1.92 -0.19 21.00
C LEU A 231 -1.51 1.29 21.05
N VAL A 232 -1.29 1.93 19.91
CA VAL A 232 -0.85 3.34 19.81
C VAL A 232 -1.76 4.14 18.87
N GLY A 233 -1.77 5.47 19.05
CA GLY A 233 -2.54 6.40 18.22
C GLY A 233 -3.96 6.66 18.74
N VAL A 234 -4.94 6.91 17.87
CA VAL A 234 -6.26 7.46 18.23
C VAL A 234 -7.01 6.71 19.35
N LEU A 235 -6.77 5.40 19.49
CA LEU A 235 -7.40 4.56 20.51
C LEU A 235 -6.65 4.51 21.85
N ASN A 236 -5.51 5.20 21.99
CA ASN A 236 -4.71 5.22 23.22
C ASN A 236 -3.93 6.54 23.39
N LYS A 237 -3.82 7.06 24.63
CA LYS A 237 -3.05 8.30 24.88
C LYS A 237 -1.55 8.05 24.75
N GLU A 238 -0.77 9.08 24.37
CA GLU A 238 0.70 9.02 24.39
C GLU A 238 1.20 8.53 25.77
N GLY A 239 2.01 7.46 25.75
CA GLY A 239 2.57 6.83 26.95
C GLY A 239 1.68 5.76 27.62
N GLY A 240 0.47 5.50 27.10
CA GLY A 240 -0.37 4.40 27.57
C GLY A 240 0.14 3.04 27.09
N ARG A 241 0.26 2.06 27.99
CA ARG A 241 0.54 0.66 27.65
C ARG A 241 -0.76 -0.15 27.59
N LEU A 242 -1.61 0.16 26.61
CA LEU A 242 -2.84 -0.59 26.40
C LEU A 242 -2.57 -1.73 25.44
N HIS A 243 -2.77 -2.96 25.89
CA HIS A 243 -2.75 -4.11 24.98
C HIS A 243 -3.97 -4.05 24.04
N PRO A 244 -3.87 -4.47 22.76
CA PRO A 244 -5.00 -4.43 21.81
C PRO A 244 -6.25 -5.21 22.22
N PHE A 245 -6.09 -6.34 22.92
CA PHE A 245 -7.19 -7.26 23.21
C PHE A 245 -8.35 -6.65 24.03
N PRO A 246 -8.10 -5.88 25.10
CA PRO A 246 -9.15 -5.09 25.75
C PRO A 246 -10.03 -4.29 24.78
N ALA A 247 -9.42 -3.60 23.80
CA ALA A 247 -10.14 -2.80 22.81
C ALA A 247 -10.97 -3.71 21.86
N MET A 248 -10.40 -4.83 21.39
CA MET A 248 -11.12 -5.80 20.57
C MET A 248 -12.34 -6.39 21.31
N ARG A 249 -12.19 -6.69 22.61
CA ARG A 249 -13.28 -7.17 23.46
C ARG A 249 -14.38 -6.13 23.62
N GLU A 250 -14.02 -4.85 23.75
CA GLU A 250 -14.98 -3.75 23.80
C GLU A 250 -15.75 -3.61 22.48
N THR A 251 -15.05 -3.65 21.33
CA THR A 251 -15.66 -3.65 19.99
C THR A 251 -16.68 -4.78 19.84
N ARG A 252 -16.31 -6.00 20.27
CA ARG A 252 -17.21 -7.17 20.30
C ARG A 252 -18.41 -6.94 21.21
N THR A 253 -18.21 -6.37 22.40
CA THR A 253 -19.30 -6.10 23.36
C THR A 253 -20.32 -5.10 22.80
N LYS A 254 -19.86 -4.15 21.98
CA LYS A 254 -20.70 -3.22 21.24
C LYS A 254 -21.42 -3.86 20.05
N GLY A 255 -21.16 -5.13 19.74
CA GLY A 255 -21.74 -5.86 18.61
C GLY A 255 -21.18 -5.47 17.25
N VAL A 256 -20.06 -4.74 17.20
CA VAL A 256 -19.41 -4.34 15.95
C VAL A 256 -18.64 -5.55 15.41
N THR A 257 -18.89 -5.91 14.15
CA THR A 257 -18.15 -6.99 13.47
C THR A 257 -17.21 -6.41 12.42
N GLN A 258 -16.04 -7.03 12.25
CA GLN A 258 -15.02 -6.58 11.30
C GLN A 258 -14.79 -7.66 10.24
N HIS A 259 -14.66 -7.26 8.98
CA HIS A 259 -14.45 -8.15 7.85
C HIS A 259 -13.20 -7.73 7.09
N LEU A 260 -12.27 -8.67 6.93
CA LEU A 260 -11.01 -8.44 6.24
C LEU A 260 -11.26 -8.17 4.75
N ARG A 261 -10.65 -7.11 4.23
CA ARG A 261 -10.75 -6.72 2.82
C ARG A 261 -9.44 -6.88 2.08
N HIS A 262 -8.36 -6.40 2.69
CA HIS A 262 -7.06 -6.39 2.05
C HIS A 262 -5.95 -6.53 3.09
N VAL A 263 -4.90 -7.27 2.72
CA VAL A 263 -3.73 -7.51 3.56
C VAL A 263 -2.49 -7.29 2.73
N VAL A 264 -1.55 -6.55 3.31
CA VAL A 264 -0.20 -6.41 2.79
C VAL A 264 0.79 -6.53 3.93
N ALA A 265 1.83 -7.33 3.74
CA ALA A 265 2.85 -7.52 4.75
C ALA A 265 4.27 -7.50 4.16
N SER A 266 5.17 -6.99 4.98
CA SER A 266 6.62 -7.20 4.93
C SER A 266 7.07 -7.85 6.24
N ARG A 267 8.35 -8.20 6.37
CA ARG A 267 8.91 -8.72 7.63
C ARG A 267 8.61 -7.88 8.87
N ASP A 268 8.64 -6.55 8.72
CA ASP A 268 8.54 -5.61 9.85
C ASP A 268 7.21 -4.86 9.92
N ILE A 269 6.37 -4.90 8.89
CA ILE A 269 5.10 -4.17 8.84
C ILE A 269 4.01 -5.07 8.25
N ALA A 270 2.87 -5.14 8.90
CA ALA A 270 1.64 -5.68 8.30
C ALA A 270 0.52 -4.65 8.35
N ILE A 271 -0.24 -4.56 7.27
CA ILE A 271 -1.39 -3.67 7.10
C ILE A 271 -2.60 -4.54 6.82
N TRP A 272 -3.58 -4.52 7.72
CA TRP A 272 -4.87 -5.18 7.53
C TRP A 272 -5.95 -4.13 7.34
N GLU A 273 -6.55 -4.08 6.17
CA GLU A 273 -7.70 -3.24 5.88
C GLU A 273 -8.97 -4.05 6.05
N MET A 274 -9.94 -3.46 6.74
CA MET A 274 -11.19 -4.10 7.10
C MET A 274 -12.34 -3.13 6.91
N GLU A 275 -13.53 -3.72 6.81
CA GLU A 275 -14.80 -3.00 6.97
C GLU A 275 -15.43 -3.36 8.30
N ALA A 276 -16.03 -2.36 8.95
CA ALA A 276 -16.80 -2.56 10.17
C ALA A 276 -18.31 -2.51 9.87
N VAL A 277 -19.03 -3.51 10.38
CA VAL A 277 -20.49 -3.56 10.38
C VAL A 277 -20.96 -3.24 11.79
N ASN A 278 -21.74 -2.17 11.91
CA ASN A 278 -22.29 -1.71 13.17
C ASN A 278 -23.71 -2.28 13.39
N PRO A 279 -24.08 -2.65 14.63
CA PRO A 279 -25.45 -3.05 14.92
C PRO A 279 -26.39 -1.84 14.86
N ALA A 280 -27.66 -2.11 14.56
CA ALA A 280 -28.68 -1.07 14.49
C ALA A 280 -28.85 -0.35 15.84
N GLY A 281 -28.86 0.98 15.81
CA GLY A 281 -29.06 1.81 17.00
C GLY A 281 -27.85 1.96 17.93
N ILE A 282 -26.64 1.58 17.49
CA ILE A 282 -25.42 1.81 18.27
C ILE A 282 -25.19 3.30 18.54
N SER A 283 -24.83 3.63 19.79
CA SER A 283 -24.33 4.97 20.12
C SER A 283 -22.85 5.03 19.78
N ASN A 284 -22.46 6.03 18.97
CA ASN A 284 -21.09 6.22 18.45
C ASN A 284 -20.59 5.03 17.59
N PRO A 285 -21.09 4.86 16.35
CA PRO A 285 -20.70 3.76 15.48
C PRO A 285 -19.21 3.80 15.14
N CYS A 286 -18.60 2.62 15.00
CA CYS A 286 -17.28 2.46 14.42
C CYS A 286 -17.30 2.96 12.96
N PRO A 287 -16.32 3.75 12.51
CA PRO A 287 -16.24 4.12 11.09
C PRO A 287 -16.26 2.87 10.20
N PRO A 288 -16.92 2.94 9.03
CA PRO A 288 -17.20 1.76 8.20
C PRO A 288 -15.94 1.14 7.60
N THR A 289 -14.85 1.89 7.50
CA THR A 289 -13.55 1.39 7.05
C THR A 289 -12.49 1.66 8.12
N LEU A 290 -11.61 0.69 8.33
CA LEU A 290 -10.49 0.80 9.25
C LEU A 290 -9.28 0.02 8.75
N ALA A 291 -8.10 0.42 9.19
CA ALA A 291 -6.86 -0.30 8.94
C ALA A 291 -6.06 -0.49 10.24
N TRP A 292 -5.47 -1.67 10.38
CA TRP A 292 -4.53 -2.01 11.45
C TRP A 292 -3.12 -2.01 10.90
N LEU A 293 -2.28 -1.10 11.41
CA LEU A 293 -0.88 -0.99 11.08
C LEU A 293 -0.08 -1.65 12.20
N MET A 294 0.48 -2.82 11.93
CA MET A 294 1.28 -3.58 12.89
C MET A 294 2.75 -3.44 12.59
N PHE A 295 3.51 -3.05 13.61
CA PHE A 295 4.96 -3.00 13.57
C PHE A 295 5.51 -4.23 14.26
N ARG A 296 6.26 -5.02 13.51
CA ARG A 296 6.77 -6.32 13.94
C ARG A 296 8.25 -6.24 14.26
N ARG A 297 8.70 -7.21 15.07
CA ARG A 297 10.12 -7.53 15.25
C ARG A 297 10.20 -9.03 15.51
N GLU A 298 11.02 -9.73 14.72
CA GLU A 298 11.19 -11.18 14.83
C GLU A 298 9.84 -11.92 14.74
N GLY A 299 8.98 -11.49 13.80
CA GLY A 299 7.65 -12.05 13.57
C GLY A 299 6.57 -11.65 14.59
N ARG A 300 6.92 -10.94 15.68
CA ARG A 300 5.98 -10.58 16.76
C ARG A 300 5.55 -9.12 16.68
N VAL A 301 4.25 -8.87 16.92
CA VAL A 301 3.67 -7.52 16.93
C VAL A 301 4.15 -6.77 18.17
N ARG A 302 4.86 -5.66 17.97
CA ARG A 302 5.33 -4.79 19.06
C ARG A 302 4.39 -3.61 19.26
N ARG A 303 3.91 -3.03 18.16
CA ARG A 303 2.97 -1.91 18.19
C ARG A 303 1.86 -2.15 17.18
N LEU A 304 0.64 -1.83 17.56
CA LEU A 304 -0.53 -1.78 16.68
C LEU A 304 -1.06 -0.35 16.66
N ARG A 305 -1.22 0.22 15.48
CA ARG A 305 -1.97 1.48 15.28
C ARG A 305 -3.25 1.20 14.51
N VAL A 306 -4.36 1.76 14.98
CA VAL A 306 -5.65 1.70 14.27
C VAL A 306 -5.91 3.03 13.58
N VAL A 307 -6.28 2.96 12.32
CA VAL A 307 -6.55 4.11 11.44
C VAL A 307 -7.94 3.99 10.85
N PHE A 308 -8.63 5.10 10.63
CA PHE A 308 -9.96 5.15 10.01
C PHE A 308 -9.92 6.01 8.72
N PRO A 309 -9.68 5.39 7.56
CA PRO A 309 -9.61 6.10 6.28
C PRO A 309 -10.95 6.80 5.95
N GLY A 310 -10.90 7.94 5.26
CA GLY A 310 -12.09 8.66 4.81
C GLY A 310 -13.00 9.26 5.89
N ALA A 311 -12.68 9.17 7.19
CA ALA A 311 -13.48 9.74 8.28
C ALA A 311 -13.35 11.28 8.44
N GLY A 312 -12.97 11.99 7.36
CA GLY A 312 -12.35 13.31 7.38
C GLY A 312 -12.92 14.32 8.38
N ALA A 313 -12.02 14.99 9.12
CA ALA A 313 -12.13 16.28 9.81
C ALA A 313 -13.45 16.63 10.54
N THR A 314 -14.30 15.67 10.85
CA THR A 314 -15.57 15.82 11.57
C THR A 314 -15.58 14.95 12.83
N SER A 315 -14.44 14.91 13.52
CA SER A 315 -14.44 14.57 14.94
C SER A 315 -13.39 15.40 15.67
N GLY A 316 -13.68 16.70 15.80
CA GLY A 316 -13.33 17.44 17.01
C GLY A 316 -13.95 16.86 18.29
N GLY A 317 -14.63 15.71 18.21
CA GLY A 317 -14.89 14.82 19.33
C GLY A 317 -13.93 13.64 19.30
N ALA A 318 -12.74 13.82 19.84
CA ALA A 318 -12.07 12.73 20.53
C ALA A 318 -12.99 12.31 21.68
N GLN A 319 -13.94 11.39 21.43
CA GLN A 319 -14.69 10.75 22.50
C GLN A 319 -14.08 9.37 22.73
N GLN A 320 -13.27 9.39 23.78
CA GLN A 320 -12.70 8.27 24.52
C GLN A 320 -13.60 7.03 24.45
N LEU A 321 -13.00 5.90 24.07
CA LEU A 321 -13.45 4.61 24.56
C LEU A 321 -13.26 4.67 26.10
N SER A 322 -14.36 4.86 26.82
CA SER A 322 -14.47 4.74 28.27
C SER A 322 -15.68 3.88 28.59
#